data_AF-A0A835C342-F1
#
_entry.id   AF-A0A835C342-F1
#
_cell.length_a   1.000
_cell.length_b   1.000
_cell.length_c   1.000
_cell.angle_alpha   90.00
_cell.angle_beta   90.00
_cell.angle_gamma   90.00
#
_symmetry.space_group_name_H-M   'P 1'
#
loop_
_entity.id
_entity.type
_entity.pdbx_description
1 polymer ?
#
loop_
_entity_poly.entity_id
_entity_poly.type
_entity_poly.pdbx_seq_one_letter_code
_entity_poly.pdbx_strand_id
1 'polypeptide(L)'
;MTTEVILGRINELLQHILRELDGDMTAAAILRIKELLRQIVGELERAGLRRLSSTRTAGQDYLDLSDGRFVPASSEAMARLRETTAEETREDEECAVCLKSYEEGVEISAMPCSHEFHDGCIRRWLAISRLCPLCRFALQA
;
A
#
# COMPACT_ATOMS: atom_id res chain seq x y z
N MET A 1 25.60 13.53 -17.55
CA MET A 1 26.03 12.52 -16.55
C MET A 1 25.77 11.16 -17.17
N THR A 2 26.72 10.22 -17.12
CA THR A 2 26.51 8.88 -17.69
C THR A 2 25.44 8.13 -16.89
N THR A 3 24.74 7.20 -17.53
CA THR A 3 23.69 6.37 -16.91
C THR A 3 24.19 5.60 -15.69
N GLU A 4 25.44 5.14 -15.72
CA GLU A 4 26.09 4.44 -14.60
C GLU A 4 26.22 5.30 -13.33
N VAL A 5 26.52 6.60 -13.48
CA VAL A 5 26.63 7.53 -12.33
C VAL A 5 25.27 7.77 -11.68
N ILE A 6 24.21 7.78 -12.48
CA ILE A 6 22.83 7.98 -11.99
C ILE A 6 22.34 6.73 -11.26
N LEU A 7 22.58 5.54 -11.84
CA LEU A 7 22.22 4.26 -11.20
C LEU A 7 22.97 4.04 -9.89
N GLY A 8 24.24 4.42 -9.81
CA GLY A 8 25.03 4.34 -8.57
C GLY A 8 24.43 5.17 -7.44
N ARG A 9 24.04 6.42 -7.72
CA ARG A 9 23.44 7.33 -6.73
C ARG A 9 22.04 6.90 -6.30
N ILE A 10 21.20 6.42 -7.22
CA ILE A 10 19.89 5.85 -6.88
C ILE A 10 20.06 4.65 -5.96
N ASN A 11 21.00 3.75 -6.26
CA ASN A 11 21.26 2.58 -5.43
C ASN A 11 21.71 2.95 -4.01
N GLU A 12 22.60 3.94 -3.86
CA GLU A 12 23.01 4.45 -2.54
C GLU A 12 21.81 4.98 -1.74
N LEU A 13 20.96 5.80 -2.35
CA LEU A 13 19.78 6.36 -1.71
C LEU A 13 18.77 5.27 -1.29
N LEU A 14 18.59 4.22 -2.11
CA LEU A 14 17.77 3.07 -1.76
C LEU A 14 18.33 2.32 -0.54
N GLN A 15 19.64 2.09 -0.48
CA GLN A 15 20.28 1.45 0.67
C GLN A 15 20.18 2.28 1.96
N HIS A 16 20.04 3.60 1.87
CA HIS A 16 19.74 4.45 3.01
C HIS A 16 18.28 4.31 3.48
N ILE A 17 17.33 4.22 2.55
CA ILE A 17 15.91 4.00 2.88
C ILE A 17 15.72 2.66 3.56
N LEU A 18 16.31 1.58 3.02
CA LEU A 18 16.18 0.23 3.59
C LEU A 18 16.68 0.17 5.04
N ARG A 19 17.83 0.82 5.34
CA ARG A 19 18.35 0.91 6.72
C ARG A 19 17.45 1.69 7.68
N GLU A 20 16.72 2.69 7.19
CA GLU A 20 15.76 3.44 8.02
C GLU A 20 14.45 2.66 8.20
N LEU A 21 14.09 1.77 7.27
CA LEU A 21 12.92 0.87 7.37
C LEU A 21 13.17 -0.34 8.28
N ASP A 22 14.41 -0.80 8.38
CA ASP A 22 14.82 -1.91 9.28
C ASP A 22 14.95 -1.47 10.76
N GLY A 23 14.78 -0.18 11.07
CA GLY A 23 14.85 0.40 12.42
C GLY A 23 13.51 0.90 12.96
N ASP A 24 13.54 1.54 14.14
CA ASP A 24 12.34 2.15 14.72
C ASP A 24 11.82 3.31 13.85
N MET A 25 10.59 3.20 13.35
CA MET A 25 9.89 4.16 12.47
C MET A 25 9.48 5.45 13.20
N THR A 26 10.47 6.18 13.70
CA THR A 26 10.29 7.49 14.32
C THR A 26 9.86 8.54 13.29
N ALA A 27 9.21 9.62 13.74
CA ALA A 27 8.86 10.74 12.86
C ALA A 27 10.10 11.33 12.14
N ALA A 28 11.27 11.27 12.79
CA ALA A 28 12.53 11.69 12.19
C ALA A 28 13.00 10.75 11.06
N ALA A 29 12.87 9.42 11.24
CA ALA A 29 13.16 8.43 10.20
C ALA A 29 12.23 8.61 8.99
N ILE A 30 10.95 8.86 9.23
CA ILE A 30 9.96 9.11 8.16
C ILE A 30 10.33 10.36 7.34
N LEU A 31 10.77 11.45 8.00
CA LEU A 31 11.20 12.66 7.30
C LEU A 31 12.47 12.43 6.47
N ARG A 32 13.42 11.63 6.97
CA ARG A 32 14.63 11.25 6.22
C ARG A 32 14.29 10.38 5.00
N ILE A 33 13.42 9.39 5.16
CA ILE A 33 12.94 8.56 4.04
C ILE A 33 12.25 9.43 2.97
N LYS A 34 11.39 10.37 3.37
CA LYS A 34 10.74 11.31 2.45
C LYS A 34 11.75 12.15 1.65
N GLU A 35 12.84 12.59 2.29
CA GLU A 35 13.89 13.35 1.62
C GLU A 35 14.67 12.50 0.62
N LEU A 36 15.05 11.28 1.01
CA LEU A 36 15.75 10.33 0.13
C LEU A 36 14.90 9.98 -1.10
N LEU A 37 13.60 9.75 -0.92
CA LEU A 37 12.67 9.51 -2.02
C LEU A 37 12.57 10.71 -2.98
N ARG A 38 12.54 11.94 -2.45
CA ARG A 38 12.57 13.16 -3.27
C ARG A 38 13.84 13.24 -4.12
N GLN A 39 14.98 12.84 -3.55
CA GLN A 39 16.27 12.84 -4.26
C GLN A 39 16.31 11.80 -5.39
N ILE A 40 15.82 10.58 -5.14
CA ILE A 40 15.71 9.52 -6.16
C ILE A 40 14.83 9.98 -7.32
N VAL A 41 13.65 10.54 -7.02
CA VAL A 41 12.73 11.05 -8.05
C VAL A 41 13.42 12.13 -8.88
N GLY A 42 14.13 13.07 -8.24
CA GLY A 42 14.88 14.11 -8.95
C GLY A 42 16.04 13.58 -9.80
N GLU A 43 16.62 12.41 -9.48
CA GLU A 43 17.63 11.74 -10.30
C GLU A 43 17.03 11.04 -11.51
N LEU A 44 15.91 10.36 -11.34
CA LEU A 44 15.16 9.72 -12.42
C LEU A 44 14.64 10.75 -13.43
N GLU A 45 14.16 11.90 -12.95
CA GLU A 45 13.72 13.00 -13.82
C GLU A 45 14.87 13.59 -14.64
N ARG A 46 16.05 13.78 -14.04
CA ARG A 46 17.27 14.26 -14.73
C ARG A 46 17.81 13.27 -15.75
N ALA A 47 17.56 11.97 -15.57
CA ALA A 47 17.88 10.93 -16.54
C ALA A 47 16.91 10.88 -17.74
N GLY A 48 15.89 11.74 -17.79
CA GLY A 48 14.93 11.77 -18.90
C GLY A 48 13.94 10.59 -18.91
N LEU A 49 13.89 9.80 -17.83
CA LEU A 49 12.89 8.75 -17.62
C LEU A 49 11.52 9.37 -17.29
N ARG A 50 10.84 9.91 -18.31
CA ARG A 50 9.42 10.30 -18.20
C ARG A 50 8.52 9.24 -18.84
N ARG A 51 8.11 8.24 -18.05
CA ARG A 51 6.74 7.68 -18.03
C ARG A 51 6.59 6.64 -16.91
N LEU A 52 5.97 7.07 -15.82
CA LEU A 52 4.76 6.40 -15.34
C LEU A 52 3.64 7.42 -15.43
N SER A 53 3.01 7.55 -16.59
CA SER A 53 1.70 8.19 -16.69
C SER A 53 0.67 7.26 -16.05
N SER A 54 0.64 7.22 -14.72
CA SER A 54 -0.54 6.96 -13.88
C SER A 54 -0.27 7.39 -12.44
N THR A 55 0.18 8.62 -12.25
CA THR A 55 -0.29 9.39 -11.11
C THR A 55 -0.79 10.72 -11.63
N ARG A 56 -2.11 10.82 -11.81
CA ARG A 56 -2.79 12.06 -11.41
C ARG A 56 -2.21 12.40 -10.04
N THR A 57 -1.66 13.61 -9.92
CA THR A 57 -0.88 14.13 -8.80
C THR A 57 -1.25 13.53 -7.43
N ALA A 58 -0.53 12.50 -6.99
CA ALA A 58 -0.68 11.88 -5.66
C ALA A 58 -0.26 12.82 -4.49
N GLY A 59 0.05 14.08 -4.79
CA GLY A 59 0.38 15.11 -3.80
C GLY A 59 -0.68 16.20 -3.61
N GLN A 60 -1.77 16.23 -4.41
CA GLN A 60 -2.85 17.20 -4.25
C GLN A 60 -4.11 16.61 -3.58
N ASP A 61 -4.22 15.29 -3.49
CA ASP A 61 -5.33 14.59 -2.81
C ASP A 61 -5.15 14.48 -1.28
N TYR A 62 -4.03 14.93 -0.71
CA TYR A 62 -3.81 14.80 0.75
C TYR A 62 -4.66 15.78 1.58
N LEU A 63 -5.35 16.73 0.94
CA LEU A 63 -6.20 17.74 1.60
C LEU A 63 -7.62 17.81 1.02
N ASP A 64 -8.18 16.70 0.53
CA ASP A 64 -9.63 16.62 0.33
C ASP A 64 -10.25 15.55 1.23
N LEU A 65 -10.65 15.98 2.43
CA LEU A 65 -11.36 15.19 3.43
C LEU A 65 -12.80 14.81 2.99
N SER A 66 -13.20 15.12 1.75
CA SER A 66 -14.54 14.84 1.22
C SER A 66 -14.67 13.58 0.33
N ASP A 67 -13.56 12.91 -0.03
CA ASP A 67 -13.59 11.76 -0.98
C ASP A 67 -13.98 10.40 -0.36
N GLY A 68 -14.61 10.39 0.82
CA GLY A 68 -15.17 9.16 1.42
C GLY A 68 -14.16 8.06 1.79
N ARG A 69 -12.85 8.27 1.60
CA ARG A 69 -11.79 7.29 1.86
C ARG A 69 -11.60 7.00 3.34
N PHE A 70 -12.06 7.87 4.23
CA PHE A 70 -12.02 7.71 5.68
C PHE A 70 -13.40 7.50 6.31
N VAL A 71 -14.37 7.05 5.50
CA VAL A 71 -15.68 6.66 6.00
C VAL A 71 -15.61 5.18 6.34
N PRO A 72 -15.80 4.76 7.61
CA PRO A 72 -15.79 3.35 7.97
C PRO A 72 -16.97 2.62 7.32
N ALA A 73 -16.84 1.30 7.19
CA ALA A 73 -17.99 0.46 6.88
C ALA A 73 -18.88 0.31 8.14
N SER A 74 -20.18 0.13 7.93
CA SER A 74 -21.09 -0.26 9.02
C SER A 74 -20.67 -1.60 9.61
N SER A 75 -20.89 -1.79 10.89
CA SER A 75 -20.68 -3.08 11.56
C SER A 75 -21.48 -4.21 10.88
N GLU A 76 -22.68 -3.92 10.41
CA GLU A 76 -23.53 -4.87 9.70
C GLU A 76 -22.96 -5.25 8.31
N ALA A 77 -22.35 -4.31 7.59
CA ALA A 77 -21.65 -4.63 6.35
C ALA A 77 -20.39 -5.47 6.59
N MET A 78 -19.62 -5.17 7.64
CA MET A 78 -18.43 -5.95 8.00
C MET A 78 -18.77 -7.37 8.47
N ALA A 79 -19.90 -7.56 9.15
CA ALA A 79 -20.38 -8.87 9.58
C ALA A 79 -20.89 -9.75 8.42
N ARG A 80 -21.15 -9.17 7.25
CA ARG A 80 -21.62 -9.88 6.04
C ARG A 80 -20.48 -10.31 5.10
N LEU A 81 -19.23 -10.06 5.46
CA LEU A 81 -18.10 -10.55 4.68
C LEU A 81 -18.13 -12.07 4.65
N ARG A 82 -17.74 -12.64 3.51
CA ARG A 82 -17.58 -14.08 3.41
C ARG A 82 -16.26 -14.45 4.06
N GLU A 83 -16.33 -15.20 5.15
CA GLU A 83 -15.18 -15.74 5.86
C GLU A 83 -14.88 -17.16 5.36
N THR A 84 -13.61 -17.47 5.19
CA THR A 84 -13.09 -18.78 4.83
C THR A 84 -11.70 -18.96 5.43
N THR A 85 -11.18 -20.18 5.43
CA THR A 85 -9.77 -20.45 5.71
C THR A 85 -9.06 -20.82 4.43
N ALA A 86 -7.77 -20.47 4.31
CA ALA A 86 -6.94 -20.97 3.21
C ALA A 86 -6.80 -22.49 3.31
N GLU A 87 -7.16 -23.22 2.25
CA GLU A 87 -7.01 -24.68 2.19
C GLU A 87 -5.57 -25.10 1.87
N GLU A 88 -4.80 -24.22 1.24
CA GLU A 88 -3.40 -24.43 0.87
C GLU A 88 -2.65 -23.10 0.92
N THR A 89 -1.32 -23.17 1.03
CA THR A 89 -0.46 -21.99 0.96
C THR A 89 -0.42 -21.47 -0.49
N ARG A 90 -0.71 -20.17 -0.67
CA ARG A 90 -0.68 -19.49 -1.97
C ARG A 90 0.53 -18.55 -2.04
N GLU A 91 1.68 -19.07 -2.45
CA GLU A 91 2.93 -18.29 -2.51
C GLU A 91 2.92 -17.19 -3.58
N ASP A 92 2.15 -17.40 -4.67
CA ASP A 92 2.02 -16.45 -5.78
C ASP A 92 0.95 -15.36 -5.54
N GLU A 93 0.23 -15.42 -4.41
CA GLU A 93 -0.81 -14.45 -4.05
C GLU A 93 -0.49 -13.76 -2.73
N GLU A 94 -0.61 -12.44 -2.68
CA GLU A 94 -0.36 -11.65 -1.48
C GLU A 94 -1.59 -10.86 -1.05
N CYS A 95 -1.75 -10.70 0.27
CA CYS A 95 -2.73 -9.79 0.82
C CYS A 95 -2.31 -8.33 0.55
N ALA A 96 -3.08 -7.60 -0.27
CA ALA A 96 -2.74 -6.22 -0.65
C ALA A 96 -2.75 -5.18 0.51
N VAL A 97 -3.11 -5.61 1.73
CA VAL A 97 -3.03 -4.77 2.94
C VAL A 97 -1.71 -4.95 3.67
N CYS A 98 -1.21 -6.18 3.83
CA CYS A 98 0.02 -6.47 4.59
C CYS A 98 1.20 -6.96 3.73
N LEU A 99 0.96 -7.20 2.43
CA LEU A 99 1.93 -7.70 1.45
C LEU A 99 2.60 -9.01 1.87
N LYS A 100 1.81 -9.91 2.46
CA LYS A 100 2.25 -11.26 2.85
C LYS A 100 1.40 -12.29 2.10
N SER A 101 1.99 -13.44 1.83
CA SER A 101 1.32 -14.60 1.26
C SER A 101 0.23 -15.16 2.19
N TYR A 102 -0.67 -15.94 1.62
CA TYR A 102 -1.69 -16.67 2.37
C TYR A 102 -1.14 -18.04 2.77
N GLU A 103 -0.91 -18.26 4.06
CA GLU A 103 -0.49 -19.54 4.60
C GLU A 103 -1.69 -20.48 4.81
N GLU A 104 -1.50 -21.79 4.63
CA GLU A 104 -2.52 -22.80 4.93
C GLU A 104 -3.12 -22.60 6.34
N GLY A 105 -4.45 -22.66 6.44
CA GLY A 105 -5.18 -22.48 7.68
C GLY A 105 -5.37 -21.04 8.14
N VAL A 106 -4.82 -20.03 7.43
CA VAL A 106 -5.05 -18.63 7.77
C VAL A 106 -6.50 -18.22 7.47
N GLU A 107 -7.06 -17.36 8.32
CA GLU A 107 -8.39 -16.77 8.10
C GLU A 107 -8.37 -15.72 6.99
N ILE A 108 -9.26 -15.89 6.01
CA ILE A 108 -9.44 -15.04 4.85
C ILE A 108 -10.86 -14.49 4.86
N SER A 109 -10.99 -13.19 4.61
CA SER A 109 -12.27 -12.56 4.31
C SER A 109 -12.31 -12.10 2.87
N ALA A 110 -13.39 -12.43 2.17
CA ALA A 110 -13.67 -11.99 0.83
C ALA A 110 -14.69 -10.85 0.84
N MET A 111 -14.35 -9.76 0.15
CA MET A 111 -15.27 -8.66 -0.13
C MET A 111 -16.37 -9.09 -1.11
N PRO A 112 -17.53 -8.41 -1.17
CA PRO A 112 -18.57 -8.68 -2.18
C PRO A 112 -18.08 -8.54 -3.63
N CYS A 113 -17.00 -7.78 -3.85
CA CYS A 113 -16.31 -7.68 -5.13
C CYS A 113 -15.35 -8.86 -5.42
N SER A 114 -15.38 -9.93 -4.62
CA SER A 114 -14.57 -11.15 -4.72
C SER A 114 -13.07 -10.99 -4.47
N HIS A 115 -12.61 -9.84 -3.96
CA HIS A 115 -11.21 -9.69 -3.54
C HIS A 115 -11.02 -10.23 -2.13
N GLU A 116 -9.96 -11.03 -1.98
CA GLU A 116 -9.60 -11.73 -0.74
C GLU A 116 -8.47 -11.00 0.00
N PHE A 117 -8.54 -11.08 1.33
CA PHE A 117 -7.58 -10.48 2.25
C PHE A 117 -7.52 -11.34 3.52
N HIS A 118 -6.42 -11.27 4.27
CA HIS A 118 -6.42 -11.76 5.64
C HIS A 118 -7.57 -11.11 6.42
N ASP A 119 -8.33 -11.90 7.17
CA ASP A 119 -9.53 -11.44 7.88
C ASP A 119 -9.24 -10.20 8.75
N GLY A 120 -8.24 -10.31 9.64
CA GLY A 120 -7.83 -9.21 10.49
C GLY A 120 -7.24 -8.01 9.74
N CYS A 121 -6.73 -8.19 8.53
CA CYS A 121 -6.22 -7.08 7.72
C CYS A 121 -7.36 -6.26 7.11
N ILE A 122 -8.33 -6.92 6.47
CA ILE A 122 -9.45 -6.21 5.84
C ILE A 122 -10.39 -5.60 6.88
N ARG A 123 -10.62 -6.23 8.04
CA ARG A 123 -11.44 -5.63 9.10
C ARG A 123 -10.82 -4.35 9.67
N ARG A 124 -9.51 -4.34 9.91
CA ARG A 124 -8.80 -3.12 10.34
C ARG A 124 -8.87 -2.01 9.29
N TRP A 125 -8.78 -2.38 8.01
CA TRP A 125 -8.96 -1.43 6.92
C TRP A 125 -10.39 -0.87 6.88
N LEU A 126 -11.41 -1.73 6.97
CA LEU A 126 -12.82 -1.35 6.90
C LEU A 126 -13.30 -0.51 8.08
N ALA A 127 -12.63 -0.60 9.24
CA ALA A 127 -12.83 0.29 10.37
C ALA A 127 -12.40 1.75 10.09
N ILE A 128 -11.64 1.98 9.01
CA ILE A 128 -11.15 3.30 8.58
C ILE A 128 -11.79 3.69 7.24
N SER A 129 -11.92 2.72 6.33
CA SER A 129 -12.36 2.95 4.95
C SER A 129 -13.27 1.83 4.46
N ARG A 130 -14.50 2.16 4.09
CA ARG A 130 -15.48 1.23 3.49
C ARG A 130 -15.13 0.77 2.07
N LEU A 131 -13.99 1.18 1.53
CA LEU A 131 -13.59 0.91 0.15
C LEU A 131 -12.66 -0.31 0.08
N CYS A 132 -12.87 -1.18 -0.89
CA CYS A 132 -11.93 -2.26 -1.20
C CYS A 132 -10.54 -1.70 -1.55
N PRO A 133 -9.45 -2.19 -0.93
CA PRO A 133 -8.08 -1.77 -1.23
C PRO A 133 -7.67 -1.92 -2.71
N LEU A 134 -8.25 -2.89 -3.42
CA LEU A 134 -7.87 -3.23 -4.80
C LEU A 134 -8.71 -2.49 -5.86
N CYS A 135 -10.04 -2.50 -5.72
CA CYS A 135 -10.93 -1.97 -6.76
C CYS A 135 -11.81 -0.81 -6.32
N ARG A 136 -11.67 -0.35 -5.07
CA ARG A 136 -12.49 0.72 -4.48
C ARG A 136 -13.99 0.44 -4.42
N PHE A 137 -14.41 -0.83 -4.54
CA PHE A 137 -15.79 -1.23 -4.27
C PHE A 137 -16.20 -0.80 -2.86
N ALA A 138 -17.36 -0.16 -2.75
CA ALA A 138 -17.86 0.44 -1.54
C ALA A 138 -18.78 -0.50 -0.76
N LEU A 139 -18.42 -0.81 0.49
CA LEU A 139 -19.37 -1.32 1.46
C LEU A 139 -20.31 -0.21 1.94
N GLN A 140 -21.45 -0.64 2.49
CA GLN A 140 -22.39 0.25 3.14
C GLN A 140 -21.75 0.85 4.41
N ALA A 141 -21.79 2.18 4.51
CA ALA A 141 -21.36 2.94 5.68
C ALA A 141 -22.32 2.78 6.85
#